data_AF-A6R0J3-F1
#
_entry.id   AF-A6R0J3-F1
#
_cell.length_a   1.000
_cell.length_b   1.000
_cell.length_c   1.000
_cell.angle_alpha   90.00
_cell.angle_beta   90.00
_cell.angle_gamma   90.00
#
_symmetry.space_group_name_H-M   'P 1'
#
loop_
_entity.id
_entity.type
_entity.pdbx_description
1 polymer ?
#
loop_
_entity_poly.entity_id
_entity_poly.type
_entity_poly.pdbx_seq_one_letter_code
_entity_poly.pdbx_strand_id
1 'polypeptide(L)'
;MQPSDSKCVKRPWTAHRSLVQMRYRRKCTLRRMLRSYFDDCHCNGVYLLIHEDNRYFTINFSKPDGSGSHFPPSDKDIVSVISGATQEVL
;
A
#
# COMPACT_ATOMS: atom_id res chain seq x y z
N MET A 1 26.60 -5.52 45.01
CA MET A 1 25.98 -5.67 43.68
C MET A 1 25.59 -4.27 43.23
N GLN A 2 26.36 -3.62 42.35
CA GLN A 2 26.02 -2.28 41.87
C GLN A 2 24.94 -2.38 40.79
N PRO A 3 23.93 -1.50 40.77
CA PRO A 3 23.05 -1.39 39.63
C PRO A 3 23.86 -0.81 38.48
N SER A 4 24.00 -1.57 37.40
CA SER A 4 24.51 -1.02 36.14
C SER A 4 23.44 -0.08 35.61
N ASP A 5 23.64 1.23 35.78
CA ASP A 5 22.86 2.27 35.13
C ASP A 5 23.16 2.24 33.62
N SER A 6 22.62 1.23 32.93
CA SER A 6 22.39 1.34 31.49
C SER A 6 21.33 2.42 31.32
N LYS A 7 21.76 3.69 31.26
CA LYS A 7 20.90 4.81 30.90
C LYS A 7 20.28 4.46 29.55
N CYS A 8 19.04 3.98 29.57
CA CYS A 8 18.23 3.85 28.38
C CYS A 8 17.93 5.27 27.92
N VAL A 9 18.87 5.86 27.18
CA VAL A 9 18.69 7.16 26.54
C VAL A 9 17.62 6.93 25.49
N LYS A 10 16.36 7.22 25.85
CA LYS A 10 15.27 7.33 24.88
C LYS A 10 15.76 8.33 23.83
N ARG A 11 16.09 7.83 22.64
CA ARG A 11 16.54 8.67 21.53
C ARG A 11 15.50 9.80 21.36
N PRO A 12 15.93 11.07 21.22
CA PRO A 12 15.00 12.17 21.08
C PRO A 12 14.01 11.88 19.94
N TRP A 13 12.73 12.09 20.21
CA TRP A 13 11.70 11.95 19.20
C TRP A 13 11.86 13.07 18.17
N THR A 14 12.21 12.74 16.93
CA THR A 14 12.37 13.73 15.86
C THR A 14 11.12 13.78 14.97
N ALA A 15 10.83 14.94 14.40
CA ALA A 15 9.75 15.11 13.42
C ALA A 15 9.85 14.09 12.27
N HIS A 16 11.09 13.82 11.81
CA HIS A 16 11.37 12.79 10.81
C HIS A 16 10.90 11.39 11.25
N ARG A 17 11.21 10.97 12.48
CA ARG A 17 10.76 9.67 13.03
C ARG A 17 9.23 9.62 13.19
N SER A 18 8.61 10.72 13.59
CA SER A 18 7.15 10.85 13.66
C SER A 18 6.50 10.63 12.28
N LEU A 19 7.04 11.29 11.24
CA LEU A 19 6.53 11.15 9.88
C LEU A 19 6.70 9.74 9.32
N VAL A 20 7.86 9.12 9.52
CA VAL A 20 8.10 7.72 9.09
C VAL A 20 7.11 6.77 9.75
N GLN A 21 6.88 6.93 11.07
CA GLN A 21 5.94 6.08 11.78
C GLN A 21 4.49 6.36 11.34
N MET A 22 4.10 7.61 11.14
CA MET A 22 2.78 7.95 10.59
C MET A 22 2.58 7.34 9.20
N ARG A 23 3.59 7.41 8.33
CA ARG A 23 3.55 6.83 6.99
C ARG A 23 3.39 5.31 7.07
N TYR A 24 4.15 4.64 7.93
CA TYR A 24 4.04 3.20 8.17
C TYR A 24 2.63 2.82 8.64
N ARG A 25 2.09 3.50 9.66
CA ARG A 25 0.75 3.23 10.19
C ARG A 25 -0.33 3.44 9.14
N ARG A 26 -0.25 4.51 8.35
CA ARG A 26 -1.20 4.79 7.26
C ARG A 26 -1.14 3.74 6.15
N LYS A 27 0.05 3.28 5.74
CA LYS A 27 0.21 2.17 4.78
C LYS A 27 -0.44 0.89 5.29
N CYS A 28 -0.26 0.56 6.57
CA CYS A 28 -0.91 -0.61 7.17
C CYS A 28 -2.44 -0.49 7.14
N THR A 29 -3.00 0.67 7.49
CA THR A 29 -4.44 0.93 7.40
C THR A 29 -4.93 0.81 5.96
N LEU A 30 -4.25 1.43 5.01
CA LEU A 30 -4.63 1.40 3.60
C LEU A 30 -4.65 -0.03 3.05
N ARG A 31 -3.64 -0.84 3.37
CA ARG A 31 -3.62 -2.26 3.00
C ARG A 31 -4.82 -3.03 3.56
N ARG A 32 -5.19 -2.79 4.83
CA ARG A 32 -6.35 -3.46 5.45
C ARG A 32 -7.67 -3.03 4.80
N MET A 33 -7.84 -1.74 4.53
CA MET A 33 -9.04 -1.23 3.86
C MET A 33 -9.18 -1.78 2.46
N LEU A 34 -8.10 -1.76 1.66
CA LEU A 34 -8.11 -2.33 0.31
C LEU A 34 -8.37 -3.84 0.33
N ARG A 35 -7.89 -4.54 1.36
CA ARG A 35 -8.16 -5.97 1.53
C ARG A 35 -9.64 -6.23 1.82
N SER A 36 -10.23 -5.50 2.77
CA SER A 36 -11.67 -5.57 3.07
C SER A 36 -12.49 -5.24 1.82
N TYR A 37 -12.16 -4.16 1.09
CA TYR A 37 -12.83 -3.85 -0.17
C TYR A 37 -12.74 -5.01 -1.19
N PHE A 38 -11.55 -5.59 -1.38
CA PHE A 38 -11.36 -6.72 -2.28
C PHE A 38 -12.20 -7.94 -1.87
N ASP A 39 -12.16 -8.32 -0.59
CA ASP A 39 -12.84 -9.50 -0.07
C ASP A 39 -14.38 -9.28 -0.01
N ASP A 40 -14.84 -8.14 0.53
CA ASP A 40 -16.25 -7.82 0.79
C ASP A 40 -17.02 -7.42 -0.48
N CYS A 41 -16.36 -6.80 -1.46
CA CYS A 41 -16.97 -6.43 -2.74
C CYS A 41 -16.68 -7.46 -3.85
N HIS A 42 -16.06 -8.60 -3.52
CA HIS A 42 -15.74 -9.68 -4.45
C HIS A 42 -14.99 -9.25 -5.73
N CYS A 43 -14.15 -8.22 -5.63
CA CYS A 43 -13.38 -7.71 -6.75
C CYS A 43 -12.49 -8.80 -7.36
N ASN A 44 -12.18 -8.71 -8.66
CA ASN A 44 -11.25 -9.65 -9.31
C ASN A 44 -9.79 -9.33 -8.99
N GLY A 45 -9.47 -8.05 -8.79
CA GLY A 45 -8.17 -7.60 -8.32
C GLY A 45 -8.20 -6.16 -7.84
N VAL A 46 -7.24 -5.82 -6.97
CA VAL A 46 -6.95 -4.47 -6.48
C VAL A 46 -5.44 -4.25 -6.53
N TYR A 47 -5.02 -3.19 -7.21
CA TYR A 47 -3.62 -2.82 -7.35
C TYR A 47 -3.42 -1.36 -6.92
N LEU A 48 -2.41 -1.11 -6.09
CA LEU A 48 -1.99 0.23 -5.68
C LEU A 48 -0.46 0.35 -5.77
N LEU A 49 0.00 1.43 -6.39
CA LEU A 49 1.41 1.82 -6.50
C LEU A 49 1.59 3.22 -5.91
N ILE A 50 2.52 3.36 -4.95
CA ILE A 50 2.88 4.65 -4.34
C ILE A 50 4.39 4.87 -4.51
N HIS A 51 4.79 5.98 -5.11
CA HIS A 51 6.20 6.39 -5.16
C HIS A 51 6.56 7.23 -3.93
N GLU A 52 7.58 6.83 -3.17
CA GLU A 52 8.14 7.62 -2.07
C GLU A 52 9.66 7.46 -2.01
N ASP A 53 10.40 8.55 -1.79
CA ASP A 53 11.84 8.54 -1.51
C ASP A 53 12.64 7.63 -2.48
N ASN A 54 12.36 7.75 -3.78
CA ASN A 54 12.93 6.94 -4.89
C ASN A 54 12.63 5.43 -4.81
N ARG A 55 11.59 5.04 -4.08
CA ARG A 55 11.12 3.66 -3.95
C ARG A 55 9.65 3.58 -4.26
N TYR A 56 9.21 2.38 -4.60
CA TYR A 56 7.81 2.08 -4.81
C TYR A 56 7.28 1.19 -3.70
N PHE A 57 6.10 1.55 -3.18
CA PHE A 57 5.30 0.72 -2.32
C PHE A 57 4.12 0.18 -3.12
N THR A 58 4.06 -1.15 -3.22
CA THR A 58 3.06 -1.86 -4.02
C THR A 58 2.14 -2.70 -3.13
N ILE A 59 0.84 -2.64 -3.40
CA ILE A 59 -0.15 -3.59 -2.88
C ILE A 59 -0.82 -4.24 -4.08
N ASN A 60 -0.89 -5.56 -4.08
CA ASN A 60 -1.60 -6.35 -5.08
C ASN A 60 -2.44 -7.41 -4.35
N PHE A 61 -3.75 -7.36 -4.58
CA PHE A 61 -4.67 -8.46 -4.32
C PHE A 61 -5.25 -8.90 -5.64
N SER A 62 -5.18 -10.18 -5.94
CA SER A 62 -5.83 -10.75 -7.11
C SER A 62 -6.42 -12.09 -6.74
N LYS A 63 -7.51 -12.47 -7.40
CA LYS A 63 -7.92 -13.87 -7.38
C LYS A 63 -6.82 -14.69 -8.08
N PRO A 64 -6.56 -15.93 -7.62
CA PRO A 64 -5.73 -16.86 -8.37
C PRO A 64 -6.55 -17.27 -9.60
N ASP A 65 -6.35 -16.58 -10.73
CA ASP A 65 -7.18 -16.80 -11.90
C ASP A 65 -6.75 -18.07 -12.66
N GLY A 66 -7.72 -18.94 -12.96
CA GLY A 66 -7.62 -19.93 -14.02
C GLY A 66 -7.80 -19.33 -15.43
N SER A 67 -8.08 -18.03 -15.54
CA SER A 67 -8.15 -17.28 -16.79
C SER A 67 -7.07 -16.21 -16.80
N GLY A 68 -6.07 -16.36 -17.66
CA GLY A 68 -4.83 -15.57 -17.70
C GLY A 68 -4.94 -14.09 -18.07
N SER A 69 -5.88 -13.34 -17.51
CA SER A 69 -5.83 -11.88 -17.52
C SER A 69 -4.71 -11.42 -16.61
N HIS A 70 -3.67 -10.84 -17.22
CA HIS A 70 -2.48 -10.34 -16.52
C HIS A 70 -2.87 -9.26 -15.49
N PHE A 71 -2.86 -9.61 -14.21
CA PHE A 71 -3.04 -8.67 -13.10
C PHE A 71 -1.71 -8.52 -12.33
N PRO A 72 -1.21 -7.30 -12.07
CA PRO A 72 -1.85 -6.01 -12.36
C PRO A 72 -1.84 -5.67 -13.86
N PRO A 73 -2.71 -4.74 -14.32
CA PRO A 73 -2.70 -4.26 -15.70
C PRO A 73 -1.34 -3.68 -16.07
N SER A 74 -0.99 -3.68 -17.36
CA SER A 74 0.25 -3.02 -17.79
C SER A 74 0.15 -1.51 -17.62
N ASP A 75 1.28 -0.80 -17.49
CA ASP A 75 1.28 0.67 -17.37
C ASP A 75 0.52 1.36 -18.52
N LYS A 76 0.53 0.75 -19.71
CA LYS A 76 -0.22 1.24 -20.88
C LYS A 76 -1.74 1.18 -20.64
N ASP A 77 -2.20 0.11 -20.00
CA ASP A 77 -3.62 -0.09 -19.66
C ASP A 77 -4.05 0.86 -18.52
N ILE A 78 -3.15 1.17 -17.59
CA ILE A 78 -3.42 2.12 -16.51
C ILE A 78 -3.55 3.55 -17.09
N VAL A 79 -2.63 3.96 -17.96
CA VAL A 79 -2.65 5.29 -18.58
C VAL A 79 -3.87 5.47 -19.49
N SER A 80 -4.30 4.44 -20.21
CA SER A 80 -5.48 4.51 -21.08
C SER A 80 -6.79 4.72 -20.29
N VAL A 81 -6.93 4.07 -19.12
CA VAL A 81 -8.07 4.26 -18.20
C VAL A 81 -8.06 5.68 -17.61
N ILE A 82 -6.91 6.16 -17.12
CA ILE A 82 -6.77 7.52 -16.55
C ILE A 82 -7.04 8.61 -17.60
N SER A 83 -6.72 8.35 -18.87
CA SER A 83 -6.86 9.32 -19.97
C SER A 83 -8.27 9.39 -20.58
N GLY A 84 -9.25 8.66 -20.03
CA GLY A 84 -10.67 8.89 -20.34
C GLY A 84 -11.25 8.07 -21.49
N ALA A 85 -10.83 6.81 -21.66
CA ALA A 85 -11.57 5.86 -22.49
C ALA A 85 -12.05 4.68 -21.65
N THR A 86 -13.20 4.80 -20.99
CA THR A 86 -14.37 3.88 -21.13
C THR A 86 -15.49 4.28 -20.15
N GLN A 87 -16.72 4.17 -20.66
CA GLN A 87 -18.02 4.40 -20.03
C GLN A 87 -18.20 3.59 -18.74
N GLU A 88 -18.66 4.26 -17.68
CA GLU A 88 -19.37 3.59 -16.58
C GLU A 88 -20.76 3.18 -17.09
N VAL A 89 -21.02 1.87 -17.17
CA VAL A 89 -22.38 1.33 -17.23
C VAL A 89 -22.65 0.72 -15.86
N LEU A 90 -23.59 1.34 -15.14
CA LEU A 90 -24.13 0.90 -13.84
C LEU A 90 -24.80 -0.47 -13.92
#